data_AF-A0A945ZQ68-F1
#
_entry.id   AF-A0A945ZQ68-F1
#
_cell.length_a   1.000
_cell.length_b   1.000
_cell.length_c   1.000
_cell.angle_alpha   90.00
_cell.angle_beta   90.00
_cell.angle_gamma   90.00
#
_symmetry.space_group_name_H-M   'P 1'
#
loop_
_entity.id
_entity.type
_entity.pdbx_description
1 polymer ?
#
loop_
_entity_poly.entity_id
_entity_poly.type
_entity_poly.pdbx_seq_one_letter_code
_entity_poly.pdbx_strand_id
1 'polypeptide(L)'
;MKIFLLLPLLFAGFLSSNLHCQTPCEWFDHNGDGIIGANTWLYVLGQYGTAGEMDVDSSGWVDVRDLLAFIPFFGESCDNNEMVWYETTTDHIEGLVLTEWAVHETELSGFGNLPAGSITYRLYAELSHEDDQILAVFGDNENPLNISSDGTFYGFGGNFGTVVVDNFNPAFVPAFPAYAYSTMLSCGVLPGVYLDNAFTSYVSNWLAPLDELNAEGDIVLADTTGGAWFNGGNQLSYQSDGLVFLGQFTIVDGSTLEGTLNLLAQTAMEDGEGVETAAGMTFSSDNLDVLGCTDPEASNFNSLATYMYGMCAYAGDYDADGVVTVSDLLVLLSDFGCESCPDHDLTGDGDVTVQDILVWLGLFG
;
A
#
# COMPACT_ATOMS: atom_id res chain seq x y z
N MET A 1 1.82 -80.66 6.39
CA MET A 1 1.45 -79.93 7.62
C MET A 1 2.57 -78.96 7.97
N LYS A 2 2.42 -77.70 7.57
CA LYS A 2 3.07 -76.50 8.12
C LYS A 2 2.33 -75.30 7.54
N ILE A 3 1.50 -74.71 8.38
CA ILE A 3 0.71 -73.50 8.13
C ILE A 3 1.69 -72.32 8.19
N PHE A 4 1.79 -71.54 7.11
CA PHE A 4 2.41 -70.21 7.15
C PHE A 4 1.29 -69.18 7.20
N LEU A 5 1.20 -68.49 8.33
CA LEU A 5 0.33 -67.33 8.51
C LEU A 5 0.78 -66.20 7.60
N LEU A 6 -0.15 -65.66 6.80
CA LEU A 6 -0.02 -64.32 6.23
C LEU A 6 -0.24 -63.28 7.33
N LEU A 7 0.76 -62.44 7.57
CA LEU A 7 0.62 -61.21 8.35
C LEU A 7 0.31 -60.08 7.35
N PRO A 8 -0.76 -59.28 7.54
CA PRO A 8 -1.01 -58.14 6.67
C PRO A 8 0.01 -57.03 7.02
N LEU A 9 0.77 -56.57 6.03
CA LEU A 9 1.50 -55.31 6.15
C LEU A 9 0.47 -54.19 6.32
N LEU A 10 0.37 -53.67 7.54
CA LEU A 10 -0.31 -52.41 7.80
C LEU A 10 0.44 -51.31 7.04
N PHE A 11 -0.25 -50.69 6.10
CA PHE A 11 0.16 -49.43 5.48
C PHE A 11 0.03 -48.36 6.56
N ALA A 12 1.12 -48.08 7.27
CA ALA A 12 1.18 -46.89 8.12
C ALA A 12 1.33 -45.69 7.19
N GLY A 13 0.19 -45.04 6.91
CA GLY A 13 0.21 -43.69 6.36
C GLY A 13 1.01 -42.82 7.31
N PHE A 14 2.09 -42.22 6.81
CA PHE A 14 2.66 -41.05 7.44
C PHE A 14 1.63 -39.92 7.28
N LEU A 15 0.75 -39.80 8.27
CA LEU A 15 0.07 -38.55 8.56
C LEU A 15 1.17 -37.57 8.95
N SER A 16 1.47 -36.63 8.06
CA SER A 16 2.17 -35.40 8.39
C SER A 16 1.26 -34.59 9.33
N SER A 17 1.49 -34.71 10.64
CA SER A 17 0.74 -33.97 11.65
C SER A 17 1.68 -33.39 12.70
N ASN A 18 2.58 -32.50 12.26
CA ASN A 18 3.38 -31.64 13.13
C ASN A 18 3.70 -30.33 12.38
N LEU A 19 2.68 -29.62 11.90
CA LEU A 19 2.82 -28.19 11.64
C LEU A 19 1.82 -27.48 12.55
N HIS A 20 2.29 -26.48 13.29
CA HIS A 20 1.58 -25.61 14.25
C HIS A 20 1.31 -26.15 15.66
N CYS A 21 2.38 -26.47 16.41
CA CYS A 21 2.31 -26.44 17.88
C CYS A 21 3.04 -25.22 18.48
N GLN A 22 3.72 -24.41 17.65
CA GLN A 22 4.51 -23.27 18.10
C GLN A 22 3.78 -21.95 17.85
N THR A 23 3.90 -21.03 18.80
CA THR A 23 3.36 -19.66 18.71
C THR A 23 4.23 -18.79 17.78
N PRO A 24 3.72 -17.65 17.26
CA PRO A 24 4.55 -16.69 16.55
C PRO A 24 5.77 -16.25 17.36
N CYS A 25 5.60 -16.05 18.68
CA CYS A 25 6.71 -15.73 19.57
C CYS A 25 7.79 -16.83 19.65
N GLU A 26 7.41 -18.10 19.66
CA GLU A 26 8.37 -19.21 19.63
C GLU A 26 9.15 -19.31 18.31
N TRP A 27 8.57 -18.81 17.22
CA TRP A 27 9.23 -18.72 15.92
C TRP A 27 10.11 -17.47 15.79
N PHE A 28 9.57 -16.32 16.17
CA PHE A 28 10.09 -15.02 15.78
C PHE A 28 10.88 -14.32 16.89
N ASP A 29 10.65 -14.58 18.19
CA ASP A 29 11.51 -14.07 19.26
C ASP A 29 12.77 -14.94 19.42
N HIS A 30 13.61 -14.96 18.37
CA HIS A 30 14.76 -15.87 18.30
C HIS A 30 15.83 -15.59 19.36
N ASN A 31 16.02 -14.33 19.76
CA ASN A 31 17.00 -13.96 20.78
C ASN A 31 16.40 -13.92 22.21
N GLY A 32 15.11 -14.16 22.37
CA GLY A 32 14.43 -14.27 23.66
C GLY A 32 14.40 -12.95 24.43
N ASP A 33 14.37 -11.81 23.73
CA ASP A 33 14.28 -10.50 24.35
C ASP A 33 12.83 -10.04 24.61
N GLY A 34 11.86 -10.87 24.20
CA GLY A 34 10.44 -10.64 24.40
C GLY A 34 9.82 -9.73 23.35
N ILE A 35 10.52 -9.38 22.27
CA ILE A 35 10.01 -8.46 21.24
C ILE A 35 10.34 -9.01 19.84
N ILE A 36 9.36 -9.02 18.95
CA ILE A 36 9.55 -9.35 17.54
C ILE A 36 10.04 -8.08 16.81
N GLY A 37 11.31 -7.73 17.05
CA GLY A 37 11.89 -6.45 16.66
C GLY A 37 12.78 -6.46 15.43
N ALA A 38 13.47 -5.34 15.20
CA ALA A 38 14.41 -5.17 14.09
C ALA A 38 15.59 -6.19 14.09
N ASN A 39 15.94 -6.72 15.26
CA ASN A 39 16.86 -7.84 15.46
C ASN A 39 16.35 -9.12 14.79
N THR A 40 15.10 -9.52 15.08
CA THR A 40 14.45 -10.66 14.41
C THR A 40 14.35 -10.42 12.92
N TRP A 41 13.95 -9.22 12.54
CA TRP A 41 13.88 -8.81 11.14
C TRP A 41 15.19 -9.07 10.38
N LEU A 42 16.32 -8.61 10.93
CA LEU A 42 17.65 -8.83 10.34
C LEU A 42 18.04 -10.31 10.33
N TYR A 43 17.56 -11.10 11.30
CA TYR A 43 17.79 -12.54 11.34
C TYR A 43 17.05 -13.26 10.20
N VAL A 44 15.76 -12.98 10.02
CA VAL A 44 14.93 -13.53 8.93
C VAL A 44 15.53 -13.16 7.56
N LEU A 45 15.77 -11.86 7.32
CA LEU A 45 16.35 -11.41 6.05
C LEU A 45 17.76 -11.94 5.81
N GLY A 46 18.54 -12.21 6.86
CA GLY A 46 19.87 -12.79 6.75
C GLY A 46 19.89 -14.24 6.28
N GLN A 47 18.77 -14.96 6.37
CA GLN A 47 18.63 -16.35 5.92
C GLN A 47 17.89 -16.47 4.58
N TYR A 48 17.35 -15.37 4.04
CA TYR A 48 16.54 -15.36 2.84
C TYR A 48 17.24 -15.99 1.63
N GLY A 49 16.53 -16.86 0.91
CA GLY A 49 17.06 -17.65 -0.21
C GLY A 49 17.99 -18.80 0.21
N THR A 50 18.04 -19.16 1.49
CA THR A 50 18.87 -20.27 2.01
C THR A 50 18.03 -21.24 2.84
N ALA A 51 18.50 -22.47 3.02
CA ALA A 51 17.93 -23.36 4.03
C ALA A 51 18.27 -22.80 5.42
N GLY A 52 17.25 -22.53 6.24
CA GLY A 52 17.40 -21.82 7.51
C GLY A 52 16.42 -22.30 8.57
N GLU A 53 16.55 -21.75 9.77
CA GLU A 53 15.62 -22.05 10.87
C GLU A 53 14.32 -21.25 10.73
N MET A 54 14.31 -20.19 9.90
CA MET A 54 13.14 -19.35 9.64
C MET A 54 12.26 -19.85 8.49
N ASP A 55 12.28 -21.16 8.22
CA ASP A 55 11.44 -21.86 7.24
C ASP A 55 10.17 -22.35 7.95
N VAL A 56 9.20 -21.45 8.07
CA VAL A 56 7.95 -21.60 8.84
C VAL A 56 7.04 -22.63 8.18
N ASP A 57 6.97 -22.64 6.86
CA ASP A 57 6.12 -23.56 6.10
C ASP A 57 6.79 -24.92 5.79
N SER A 58 8.07 -25.07 6.16
CA SER A 58 8.88 -26.27 5.95
C SER A 58 9.04 -26.65 4.46
N SER A 59 9.07 -25.65 3.59
CA SER A 59 9.37 -25.79 2.15
C SER A 59 10.82 -26.23 1.88
N GLY A 60 11.71 -26.04 2.87
CA GLY A 60 13.14 -26.32 2.80
C GLY A 60 14.00 -25.08 2.54
N TRP A 61 13.39 -23.91 2.39
CA TRP A 61 14.06 -22.63 2.12
C TRP A 61 13.38 -21.52 2.91
N VAL A 62 14.15 -20.53 3.36
CA VAL A 62 13.59 -19.26 3.83
C VAL A 62 13.26 -18.42 2.61
N ASP A 63 11.98 -18.27 2.31
CA ASP A 63 11.49 -17.62 1.09
C ASP A 63 10.44 -16.54 1.40
N VAL A 64 9.77 -15.98 0.39
CA VAL A 64 8.77 -14.92 0.65
C VAL A 64 7.55 -15.44 1.43
N ARG A 65 7.16 -16.72 1.38
CA ARG A 65 6.07 -17.26 2.25
C ARG A 65 6.41 -17.05 3.72
N ASP A 66 7.65 -17.37 4.10
CA ASP A 66 8.11 -17.23 5.49
C ASP A 66 8.15 -15.77 5.93
N LEU A 67 8.58 -14.89 5.04
CA LEU A 67 8.56 -13.45 5.28
C LEU A 67 7.11 -12.95 5.49
N LEU A 68 6.16 -13.38 4.66
CA LEU A 68 4.75 -12.99 4.78
C LEU A 68 4.12 -13.52 6.07
N ALA A 69 4.55 -14.69 6.56
CA ALA A 69 4.12 -15.19 7.86
C ALA A 69 4.67 -14.36 9.03
N PHE A 70 5.82 -13.72 8.86
CA PHE A 70 6.49 -12.90 9.88
C PHE A 70 5.99 -11.46 9.95
N ILE A 71 5.80 -10.79 8.79
CA ILE A 71 5.50 -9.35 8.73
C ILE A 71 4.35 -8.91 9.65
N PRO A 72 3.21 -9.62 9.74
CA PRO A 72 2.09 -9.21 10.59
C PRO A 72 2.43 -9.08 12.08
N PHE A 73 3.50 -9.72 12.54
CA PHE A 73 3.91 -9.71 13.96
C PHE A 73 5.09 -8.77 14.24
N PHE A 74 5.57 -8.03 13.25
CA PHE A 74 6.69 -7.13 13.45
C PHE A 74 6.33 -5.98 14.39
N GLY A 75 7.15 -5.78 15.43
CA GLY A 75 6.93 -4.76 16.46
C GLY A 75 6.14 -5.27 17.66
N GLU A 76 5.58 -6.48 17.60
CA GLU A 76 4.75 -7.03 18.66
C GLU A 76 5.55 -7.54 19.87
N SER A 77 4.92 -7.47 21.05
CA SER A 77 5.48 -7.98 22.31
C SER A 77 5.13 -9.44 22.53
N CYS A 78 6.12 -10.22 22.97
CA CYS A 78 5.99 -11.61 23.37
C CYS A 78 5.79 -11.81 24.87
N ASP A 79 5.35 -10.77 25.59
CA ASP A 79 5.06 -10.86 27.01
C ASP A 79 4.08 -12.02 27.31
N ASN A 80 4.54 -12.95 28.15
CA ASN A 80 3.83 -14.17 28.58
C ASN A 80 3.62 -15.27 27.52
N ASN A 81 4.15 -15.12 26.29
CA ASN A 81 4.03 -16.11 25.20
C ASN A 81 2.57 -16.50 24.88
N GLU A 82 1.63 -15.57 25.06
CA GLU A 82 0.19 -15.78 24.79
C GLU A 82 -0.21 -15.44 23.36
N MET A 83 0.72 -14.89 22.56
CA MET A 83 0.48 -14.55 21.16
C MET A 83 0.12 -15.79 20.36
N VAL A 84 -0.94 -15.66 19.56
CA VAL A 84 -1.41 -16.68 18.64
C VAL A 84 -1.30 -16.18 17.22
N TRP A 85 -1.30 -17.10 16.27
CA TRP A 85 -1.37 -16.75 14.85
C TRP A 85 -2.66 -15.98 14.56
N TYR A 86 -2.56 -14.93 13.75
CA TYR A 86 -3.71 -14.19 13.28
C TYR A 86 -4.63 -15.09 12.45
N GLU A 87 -5.93 -14.89 12.65
CA GLU A 87 -6.96 -15.59 11.89
C GLU A 87 -6.97 -15.08 10.44
N THR A 88 -7.25 -15.97 9.50
CA THR A 88 -7.40 -15.60 8.10
C THR A 88 -8.77 -14.97 7.87
N THR A 89 -8.78 -13.77 7.29
CA THR A 89 -9.98 -13.03 6.89
C THR A 89 -10.15 -13.03 5.37
N THR A 90 -11.32 -12.59 4.91
CA THR A 90 -11.66 -12.46 3.49
C THR A 90 -12.53 -11.23 3.27
N ASP A 91 -12.55 -10.71 2.05
CA ASP A 91 -13.41 -9.59 1.63
C ASP A 91 -13.03 -8.23 2.26
N HIS A 92 -11.80 -8.11 2.78
CA HIS A 92 -11.21 -6.83 3.18
C HIS A 92 -10.48 -6.16 2.01
N ILE A 93 -9.79 -6.92 1.18
CA ILE A 93 -9.15 -6.44 -0.06
C ILE A 93 -10.17 -6.52 -1.21
N GLU A 94 -10.73 -5.39 -1.62
CA GLU A 94 -11.81 -5.34 -2.62
C GLU A 94 -11.29 -5.26 -4.06
N GLY A 95 -10.15 -4.59 -4.28
CA GLY A 95 -9.70 -4.28 -5.62
C GLY A 95 -8.36 -3.56 -5.73
N LEU A 96 -8.00 -3.26 -6.98
CA LEU A 96 -6.89 -2.38 -7.33
C LEU A 96 -7.45 -1.20 -8.11
N VAL A 97 -7.00 0.00 -7.77
CA VAL A 97 -7.41 1.26 -8.41
C VAL A 97 -6.18 1.87 -9.07
N LEU A 98 -6.21 2.00 -10.41
CA LEU A 98 -5.13 2.61 -11.19
C LEU A 98 -5.59 3.95 -11.73
N THR A 99 -4.80 5.00 -11.48
CA THR A 99 -5.17 6.37 -11.87
C THR A 99 -4.07 7.02 -12.70
N GLU A 100 -4.46 7.80 -13.69
CA GLU A 100 -3.53 8.72 -14.37
C GLU A 100 -3.32 9.94 -13.48
N TRP A 101 -2.11 10.07 -12.94
CA TRP A 101 -1.76 11.14 -12.00
C TRP A 101 -1.26 12.39 -12.72
N ALA A 102 -0.46 12.23 -13.78
CA ALA A 102 0.05 13.35 -14.56
C ALA A 102 0.43 12.94 -15.99
N VAL A 103 0.08 13.79 -16.96
CA VAL A 103 0.63 13.75 -18.32
C VAL A 103 1.61 14.92 -18.48
N HIS A 104 2.84 14.62 -18.87
CA HIS A 104 3.91 15.61 -18.92
C HIS A 104 3.95 16.29 -20.29
N GLU A 105 3.30 17.44 -20.43
CA GLU A 105 3.24 18.19 -21.70
C GLU A 105 4.59 18.80 -22.14
N THR A 106 5.50 18.97 -21.19
CA THR A 106 6.83 19.56 -21.42
C THR A 106 7.91 18.74 -20.72
N GLU A 107 9.13 18.76 -21.27
CA GLU A 107 10.26 18.14 -20.61
C GLU A 107 10.52 18.80 -19.23
N LEU A 108 10.71 17.97 -18.21
CA LEU A 108 11.11 18.37 -16.87
C LEU A 108 12.57 18.02 -16.62
N SER A 109 13.32 18.94 -16.00
CA SER A 109 14.71 18.69 -15.64
C SER A 109 14.82 17.81 -14.39
N GLY A 110 15.75 16.85 -14.42
CA GLY A 110 16.02 15.94 -13.29
C GLY A 110 17.42 15.35 -13.29
N PHE A 111 17.66 14.33 -12.47
CA PHE A 111 18.89 13.52 -12.53
C PHE A 111 19.00 12.76 -13.86
N GLY A 112 17.85 12.38 -14.42
CA GLY A 112 17.60 12.29 -15.86
C GLY A 112 16.46 13.24 -16.20
N ASN A 113 16.42 13.78 -17.41
CA ASN A 113 15.26 14.59 -17.82
C ASN A 113 14.07 13.67 -18.08
N LEU A 114 12.88 14.11 -17.67
CA LEU A 114 11.63 13.44 -17.99
C LEU A 114 11.07 14.09 -19.26
N PRO A 115 11.02 13.39 -20.41
CA PRO A 115 10.60 13.97 -21.67
C PRO A 115 9.10 14.29 -21.69
N ALA A 116 8.73 15.24 -22.56
CA ALA A 116 7.32 15.50 -22.87
C ALA A 116 6.65 14.25 -23.46
N GLY A 117 5.37 14.04 -23.14
CA GLY A 117 4.60 12.85 -23.51
C GLY A 117 4.71 11.69 -22.52
N SER A 118 5.55 11.80 -21.48
CA SER A 118 5.60 10.80 -20.40
C SER A 118 4.30 10.83 -19.59
N ILE A 119 3.90 9.69 -19.02
CA ILE A 119 2.69 9.56 -18.19
C ILE A 119 3.07 8.99 -16.83
N THR A 120 2.58 9.60 -15.75
CA THR A 120 2.71 9.08 -14.39
C THR A 120 1.38 8.48 -13.94
N TYR A 121 1.40 7.22 -13.55
CA TYR A 121 0.30 6.50 -12.93
C TYR A 121 0.51 6.35 -11.42
N ARG A 122 -0.59 6.21 -10.68
CA ARG A 122 -0.58 5.79 -9.28
C ARG A 122 -1.50 4.59 -9.09
N LEU A 123 -1.01 3.61 -8.34
CA LEU A 123 -1.73 2.37 -8.04
C LEU A 123 -2.07 2.32 -6.56
N TYR A 124 -3.29 1.91 -6.26
CA TYR A 124 -3.82 1.78 -4.92
C TYR A 124 -4.47 0.41 -4.74
N ALA A 125 -4.43 -0.14 -3.52
CA ALA A 125 -5.35 -1.18 -3.08
C ALA A 125 -6.63 -0.52 -2.57
N GLU A 126 -7.77 -1.14 -2.82
CA GLU A 126 -9.06 -0.78 -2.24
C GLU A 126 -9.36 -1.72 -1.07
N LEU A 127 -9.62 -1.15 0.10
CA LEU A 127 -9.91 -1.86 1.34
C LEU A 127 -11.32 -1.52 1.84
N SER A 128 -12.02 -2.53 2.35
CA SER A 128 -13.39 -2.39 2.83
C SER A 128 -13.51 -1.76 4.21
N HIS A 129 -12.39 -1.67 4.96
CA HIS A 129 -12.32 -1.05 6.28
C HIS A 129 -11.18 -0.03 6.39
N GLU A 130 -11.45 1.09 7.05
CA GLU A 130 -10.48 2.21 7.20
C GLU A 130 -9.26 1.87 8.06
N ASP A 131 -9.41 0.91 8.97
CA ASP A 131 -8.34 0.41 9.84
C ASP A 131 -7.52 -0.74 9.21
N ASP A 132 -7.90 -1.22 8.03
CA ASP A 132 -7.11 -2.25 7.33
C ASP A 132 -5.83 -1.65 6.75
N GLN A 133 -4.79 -2.47 6.64
CA GLN A 133 -3.48 -2.03 6.18
C GLN A 133 -2.85 -3.02 5.21
N ILE A 134 -2.21 -2.51 4.15
CA ILE A 134 -1.40 -3.36 3.25
C ILE A 134 0.00 -3.59 3.82
N LEU A 135 0.28 -4.80 4.27
CA LEU A 135 1.59 -5.16 4.82
C LEU A 135 2.62 -5.43 3.72
N ALA A 136 2.23 -6.10 2.64
CA ALA A 136 3.15 -6.46 1.58
C ALA A 136 2.48 -6.58 0.21
N VAL A 137 3.27 -6.34 -0.83
CA VAL A 137 3.00 -6.80 -2.18
C VAL A 137 4.09 -7.79 -2.56
N PHE A 138 3.71 -8.97 -3.03
CA PHE A 138 4.62 -10.09 -3.17
C PHE A 138 4.42 -10.89 -4.47
N GLY A 139 5.41 -11.71 -4.82
CA GLY A 139 5.26 -12.72 -5.87
C GLY A 139 6.30 -13.83 -5.83
N ASP A 140 5.99 -14.94 -6.50
CA ASP A 140 6.81 -16.15 -6.64
C ASP A 140 6.34 -17.07 -7.77
N ASN A 141 6.89 -18.28 -7.82
CA ASN A 141 6.55 -19.30 -8.79
C ASN A 141 5.10 -19.81 -8.68
N GLU A 142 4.44 -19.73 -7.52
CA GLU A 142 3.02 -20.12 -7.38
C GLU A 142 2.07 -18.95 -7.64
N ASN A 143 2.40 -17.77 -7.13
CA ASN A 143 1.65 -16.53 -7.30
C ASN A 143 2.57 -15.48 -7.96
N PRO A 144 2.78 -15.55 -9.28
CA PRO A 144 3.68 -14.63 -9.96
C PRO A 144 3.15 -13.20 -9.91
N LEU A 145 4.05 -12.27 -9.65
CA LEU A 145 3.81 -10.83 -9.76
C LEU A 145 4.50 -10.29 -11.00
N ASN A 146 3.80 -9.44 -11.74
CA ASN A 146 4.36 -8.71 -12.87
C ASN A 146 3.76 -7.30 -12.96
N ILE A 147 4.61 -6.32 -13.28
CA ILE A 147 4.21 -4.98 -13.69
C ILE A 147 4.97 -4.66 -14.98
N SER A 148 4.24 -4.36 -16.05
CA SER A 148 4.80 -4.19 -17.38
C SER A 148 4.29 -2.90 -18.04
N SER A 149 5.11 -2.37 -18.93
CA SER A 149 4.82 -1.18 -19.74
C SER A 149 5.36 -1.35 -21.16
N ASP A 150 4.77 -0.64 -22.13
CA ASP A 150 5.30 -0.53 -23.49
C ASP A 150 6.45 0.47 -23.63
N GLY A 151 6.81 1.17 -22.54
CA GLY A 151 7.93 2.10 -22.45
C GLY A 151 8.93 1.69 -21.37
N THR A 152 9.61 2.68 -20.78
CA THR A 152 10.57 2.46 -19.69
C THR A 152 10.16 3.22 -18.42
N PHE A 153 10.47 2.65 -17.25
CA PHE A 153 10.23 3.33 -15.98
C PHE A 153 11.26 4.43 -15.72
N TYR A 154 10.78 5.66 -15.61
CA TYR A 154 11.61 6.79 -15.23
C TYR A 154 12.03 6.71 -13.77
N GLY A 155 13.34 6.85 -13.52
CA GLY A 155 13.89 7.01 -12.18
C GLY A 155 13.80 5.77 -11.29
N PHE A 156 13.51 4.58 -11.83
CA PHE A 156 13.51 3.34 -11.06
C PHE A 156 14.93 2.76 -10.93
N GLY A 157 15.38 2.51 -9.69
CA GLY A 157 16.71 1.96 -9.41
C GLY A 157 17.90 2.89 -9.75
N GLY A 158 19.12 2.34 -9.70
CA GLY A 158 20.36 3.09 -9.97
C GLY A 158 20.80 4.07 -8.87
N ASN A 159 21.89 4.83 -9.11
CA ASN A 159 22.53 5.67 -8.07
C ASN A 159 21.68 6.85 -7.55
N PHE A 160 20.71 7.32 -8.34
CA PHE A 160 19.88 8.50 -8.02
C PHE A 160 18.39 8.26 -8.28
N GLY A 161 17.99 7.02 -8.59
CA GLY A 161 16.59 6.65 -8.71
C GLY A 161 16.05 6.09 -7.40
N THR A 162 14.77 5.75 -7.43
CA THR A 162 14.01 5.21 -6.31
C THR A 162 13.66 3.75 -6.59
N VAL A 163 13.63 2.94 -5.54
CA VAL A 163 13.05 1.59 -5.61
C VAL A 163 11.78 1.58 -4.78
N VAL A 164 11.91 1.94 -3.51
CA VAL A 164 10.79 2.19 -2.59
C VAL A 164 10.67 3.67 -2.26
N VAL A 165 9.50 4.07 -1.78
CA VAL A 165 9.20 5.44 -1.37
C VAL A 165 10.20 5.99 -0.34
N ASP A 166 10.76 5.15 0.53
CA ASP A 166 11.80 5.53 1.50
C ASP A 166 13.13 5.98 0.85
N ASN A 167 13.37 5.66 -0.43
CA ASN A 167 14.52 6.19 -1.17
C ASN A 167 14.27 7.62 -1.68
N PHE A 168 13.01 8.05 -1.73
CA PHE A 168 12.64 9.37 -2.21
C PHE A 168 12.99 10.45 -1.18
N ASN A 169 13.59 11.55 -1.65
CA ASN A 169 13.94 12.68 -0.81
C ASN A 169 13.36 13.98 -1.42
N PRO A 170 12.27 14.52 -0.85
CA PRO A 170 11.58 15.68 -1.42
C PRO A 170 12.45 16.94 -1.50
N ALA A 171 13.57 17.01 -0.76
CA ALA A 171 14.49 18.16 -0.80
C ALA A 171 15.15 18.36 -2.18
N PHE A 172 15.17 17.34 -3.04
CA PHE A 172 15.71 17.47 -4.40
C PHE A 172 14.72 18.08 -5.40
N VAL A 173 13.40 18.00 -5.14
CA VAL A 173 12.36 18.42 -6.08
C VAL A 173 12.49 19.89 -6.53
N PRO A 174 12.80 20.87 -5.65
CA PRO A 174 12.95 22.27 -6.09
C PRO A 174 14.06 22.49 -7.13
N ALA A 175 15.12 21.67 -7.08
CA ALA A 175 16.23 21.74 -8.04
C ALA A 175 16.03 20.81 -9.25
N PHE A 176 15.27 19.72 -9.06
CA PHE A 176 15.06 18.66 -10.04
C PHE A 176 13.56 18.30 -10.09
N PRO A 177 12.71 19.11 -10.74
CA PRO A 177 11.26 18.89 -10.75
C PRO A 177 10.83 17.51 -11.24
N ALA A 178 11.55 16.93 -12.21
CA ALA A 178 11.25 15.60 -12.72
C ALA A 178 11.38 14.51 -11.63
N TYR A 179 12.18 14.73 -10.59
CA TYR A 179 12.40 13.76 -9.52
C TYR A 179 11.11 13.40 -8.74
N ALA A 180 10.15 14.33 -8.65
CA ALA A 180 8.85 14.09 -8.03
C ALA A 180 8.04 12.96 -8.72
N TYR A 181 8.38 12.67 -9.97
CA TYR A 181 7.74 11.67 -10.80
C TYR A 181 8.59 10.40 -10.96
N SER A 182 9.58 10.19 -10.10
CA SER A 182 10.33 8.93 -10.11
C SER A 182 9.39 7.75 -9.83
N THR A 183 9.63 6.63 -10.51
CA THR A 183 8.90 5.38 -10.27
C THR A 183 9.33 4.81 -8.92
N MET A 184 8.38 4.45 -8.08
CA MET A 184 8.65 3.94 -6.73
C MET A 184 7.53 3.03 -6.23
N LEU A 185 7.92 2.03 -5.45
CA LEU A 185 7.05 1.09 -4.76
C LEU A 185 6.72 1.61 -3.36
N SER A 186 5.52 1.32 -2.89
CA SER A 186 5.06 1.69 -1.55
C SER A 186 4.10 0.63 -0.99
N CYS A 187 3.96 0.64 0.33
CA CYS A 187 2.87 -0.03 1.04
C CYS A 187 2.32 0.98 2.06
N GLY A 188 1.49 1.90 1.58
CA GLY A 188 0.74 2.82 2.44
C GLY A 188 1.43 4.12 2.84
N VAL A 189 2.59 4.45 2.24
CA VAL A 189 3.30 5.71 2.49
C VAL A 189 3.38 6.54 1.21
N LEU A 190 2.94 7.79 1.27
CA LEU A 190 3.00 8.71 0.13
C LEU A 190 4.40 9.33 -0.04
N PRO A 191 4.82 9.67 -1.28
CA PRO A 191 6.11 10.31 -1.52
C PRO A 191 6.26 11.62 -0.75
N GLY A 192 7.33 11.72 0.05
CA GLY A 192 7.67 12.92 0.82
C GLY A 192 6.93 13.06 2.14
N VAL A 193 6.09 12.08 2.51
CA VAL A 193 5.50 11.97 3.84
C VAL A 193 6.40 11.12 4.72
N TYR A 194 6.68 11.61 5.93
CA TYR A 194 7.46 10.89 6.93
C TYR A 194 6.54 10.51 8.07
N LEU A 195 6.39 9.21 8.29
CA LEU A 195 5.67 8.65 9.41
C LEU A 195 6.67 8.06 10.41
N ASP A 196 6.42 8.29 11.70
CA ASP A 196 7.21 7.67 12.75
C ASP A 196 7.05 6.15 12.68
N ASN A 197 8.16 5.41 12.68
CA ASN A 197 8.21 3.95 12.59
C ASN A 197 7.54 3.33 11.35
N ALA A 198 7.22 4.11 10.31
CA ALA A 198 6.96 3.54 8.98
C ALA A 198 8.28 3.33 8.26
N PHE A 199 8.43 2.15 7.66
CA PHE A 199 9.57 1.82 6.85
C PHE A 199 9.11 0.90 5.73
N THR A 200 9.12 1.42 4.50
CA THR A 200 8.94 0.60 3.31
C THR A 200 10.28 0.00 2.94
N SER A 201 10.33 -1.32 2.88
CA SER A 201 11.49 -2.05 2.40
C SER A 201 11.10 -3.06 1.36
N TYR A 202 12.11 -3.80 0.93
CA TYR A 202 11.94 -4.83 -0.06
C TYR A 202 12.91 -5.97 0.18
N VAL A 203 12.54 -7.14 -0.33
CA VAL A 203 13.43 -8.28 -0.48
C VAL A 203 13.12 -8.96 -1.80
N SER A 204 14.17 -9.45 -2.43
CA SER A 204 14.11 -10.43 -3.50
C SER A 204 15.49 -11.12 -3.48
N ASN A 205 15.82 -11.93 -4.48
CA ASN A 205 17.17 -12.45 -4.68
C ASN A 205 18.22 -11.35 -5.04
N TRP A 206 17.97 -10.10 -4.62
CA TRP A 206 18.63 -8.83 -4.93
C TRP A 206 20.06 -8.65 -4.41
N LEU A 207 20.76 -9.73 -4.05
CA LEU A 207 22.21 -9.70 -3.84
C LEU A 207 23.00 -9.71 -5.17
N ALA A 208 22.32 -9.73 -6.31
CA ALA A 208 22.84 -9.30 -7.61
C ALA A 208 22.10 -8.03 -8.09
N PRO A 209 22.83 -7.02 -8.59
CA PRO A 209 22.29 -5.68 -8.81
C PRO A 209 21.20 -5.68 -9.89
N LEU A 210 19.96 -5.30 -9.56
CA LEU A 210 18.94 -4.74 -10.46
C LEU A 210 18.76 -5.38 -11.86
N ASP A 211 19.13 -6.65 -12.07
CA ASP A 211 19.09 -7.33 -13.37
C ASP A 211 17.77 -8.09 -13.62
N GLU A 212 16.76 -7.90 -12.75
CA GLU A 212 15.37 -8.37 -12.96
C GLU A 212 14.35 -7.23 -13.13
N LEU A 213 14.82 -6.03 -13.48
CA LEU A 213 14.23 -5.45 -14.68
C LEU A 213 14.74 -6.38 -15.79
N ASN A 214 13.89 -7.20 -16.38
CA ASN A 214 14.28 -7.88 -17.62
C ASN A 214 14.84 -6.83 -18.60
N ALA A 215 15.55 -7.28 -19.64
CA ALA A 215 16.07 -6.35 -20.66
C ALA A 215 14.97 -5.48 -21.33
N GLU A 216 13.69 -5.77 -21.06
CA GLU A 216 12.49 -5.06 -21.49
C GLU A 216 11.98 -4.00 -20.49
N GLY A 217 12.42 -3.99 -19.23
CA GLY A 217 12.03 -2.98 -18.23
C GLY A 217 10.83 -3.31 -17.33
N ASP A 218 10.41 -4.57 -17.26
CA ASP A 218 9.32 -5.06 -16.41
C ASP A 218 9.76 -5.34 -14.97
N ILE A 219 8.88 -5.18 -14.00
CA ILE A 219 9.09 -5.63 -12.61
C ILE A 219 8.44 -7.01 -12.48
N VAL A 220 9.24 -8.06 -12.25
CA VAL A 220 8.74 -9.44 -12.17
C VAL A 220 9.25 -10.13 -10.92
N LEU A 221 8.36 -10.76 -10.15
CA LEU A 221 8.70 -11.64 -9.03
C LEU A 221 7.96 -12.97 -9.24
N ALA A 222 8.66 -13.95 -9.79
CA ALA A 222 8.07 -15.22 -10.23
C ALA A 222 8.98 -16.44 -9.98
N ASP A 223 10.10 -16.26 -9.28
CA ASP A 223 11.00 -17.36 -8.96
C ASP A 223 10.57 -18.11 -7.68
N THR A 224 11.24 -19.23 -7.38
CA THR A 224 10.89 -20.07 -6.23
C THR A 224 11.21 -19.43 -4.88
N THR A 225 12.15 -18.49 -4.82
CA THR A 225 12.43 -17.75 -3.58
C THR A 225 11.40 -16.63 -3.39
N GLY A 226 10.91 -16.08 -4.50
CA GLY A 226 10.01 -14.95 -4.54
C GLY A 226 10.68 -13.66 -4.08
N GLY A 227 9.82 -12.66 -3.91
CA GLY A 227 10.18 -11.38 -3.33
C GLY A 227 8.95 -10.60 -2.92
N ALA A 228 9.17 -9.52 -2.19
CA ALA A 228 8.14 -8.60 -1.77
C ALA A 228 8.72 -7.20 -1.57
N TRP A 229 7.86 -6.19 -1.71
CA TRP A 229 8.03 -4.94 -0.97
C TRP A 229 6.95 -4.86 0.10
N PHE A 230 7.30 -4.27 1.24
CA PHE A 230 6.51 -4.40 2.46
C PHE A 230 6.75 -3.24 3.40
N ASN A 231 5.83 -3.08 4.36
CA ASN A 231 5.89 -2.11 5.45
C ASN A 231 5.54 -2.84 6.77
N GLY A 232 6.12 -2.40 7.89
CA GLY A 232 5.85 -2.93 9.23
C GLY A 232 4.53 -2.46 9.86
N GLY A 233 3.45 -2.27 9.09
CA GLY A 233 2.13 -1.93 9.62
C GLY A 233 1.92 -0.47 10.06
N ASN A 234 2.79 0.47 9.65
CA ASN A 234 2.53 1.89 9.87
C ASN A 234 2.21 2.58 8.54
N GLN A 235 0.93 2.91 8.39
CA GLN A 235 0.38 3.54 7.20
C GLN A 235 -0.30 4.86 7.54
N LEU A 236 -0.47 5.71 6.52
CA LEU A 236 -1.21 6.96 6.69
C LEU A 236 -2.70 6.64 6.90
N SER A 237 -3.23 6.96 8.08
CA SER A 237 -4.67 6.89 8.36
C SER A 237 -5.51 7.79 7.44
N TYR A 238 -4.88 8.74 6.73
CA TYR A 238 -5.53 9.73 5.87
C TYR A 238 -5.48 9.39 4.38
N GLN A 239 -5.23 8.13 4.01
CA GLN A 239 -5.55 7.72 2.65
C GLN A 239 -7.07 7.51 2.60
N SER A 240 -7.77 8.60 2.34
CA SER A 240 -9.24 8.70 2.38
C SER A 240 -9.92 7.61 1.57
N ASP A 241 -11.05 7.13 2.09
CA ASP A 241 -12.02 6.28 1.40
C ASP A 241 -11.51 4.86 1.04
N GLY A 242 -10.71 4.25 1.92
CA GLY A 242 -10.29 2.85 1.78
C GLY A 242 -9.16 2.60 0.76
N LEU A 243 -8.58 3.64 0.17
CA LEU A 243 -7.50 3.48 -0.80
C LEU A 243 -6.12 3.48 -0.13
N VAL A 244 -5.30 2.46 -0.37
CA VAL A 244 -3.91 2.39 0.12
C VAL A 244 -2.92 2.43 -1.03
N PHE A 245 -2.09 3.47 -1.07
CA PHE A 245 -1.08 3.70 -2.11
C PHE A 245 -0.02 2.59 -2.15
N LEU A 246 0.07 1.92 -3.30
CA LEU A 246 1.00 0.82 -3.57
C LEU A 246 2.22 1.25 -4.40
N GLY A 247 2.12 2.38 -5.10
CA GLY A 247 3.25 2.86 -5.89
C GLY A 247 2.88 3.90 -6.95
N GLN A 248 3.93 4.51 -7.49
CA GLN A 248 3.88 5.47 -8.58
C GLN A 248 4.75 4.95 -9.72
N PHE A 249 4.25 5.01 -10.95
CA PHE A 249 4.90 4.46 -12.13
C PHE A 249 4.91 5.51 -13.24
N THR A 250 6.08 5.97 -13.64
CA THR A 250 6.21 6.96 -14.71
C THR A 250 6.81 6.32 -15.94
N ILE A 251 6.04 6.30 -17.02
CA ILE A 251 6.39 5.68 -18.29
C ILE A 251 6.99 6.73 -19.24
N VAL A 252 8.13 6.40 -19.82
CA VAL A 252 8.82 7.16 -20.86
C VAL A 252 8.79 6.38 -22.17
N ASP A 253 8.52 7.08 -23.28
CA ASP A 253 8.42 6.50 -24.64
C ASP A 253 7.36 5.37 -24.76
N GLY A 254 6.32 5.44 -23.93
CA GLY A 254 5.19 4.51 -23.88
C GLY A 254 4.02 5.13 -23.13
N SER A 255 2.91 4.41 -23.05
CA SER A 255 1.69 4.84 -22.37
C SER A 255 0.93 3.73 -21.66
N THR A 256 1.29 2.45 -21.86
CA THR A 256 0.56 1.36 -21.23
C THR A 256 1.20 0.98 -19.91
N LEU A 257 0.38 0.62 -18.94
CA LEU A 257 0.81 0.04 -17.68
C LEU A 257 -0.19 -1.03 -17.28
N GLU A 258 0.28 -2.26 -17.12
CA GLU A 258 -0.58 -3.39 -16.73
C GLU A 258 0.19 -4.39 -15.87
N GLY A 259 -0.53 -5.21 -15.14
CA GLY A 259 0.13 -6.16 -14.27
C GLY A 259 -0.81 -7.05 -13.48
N THR A 260 -0.16 -7.97 -12.76
CA THR A 260 -0.75 -8.85 -11.77
C THR A 260 0.02 -8.69 -10.46
N LEU A 261 -0.68 -8.41 -9.36
CA LEU A 261 -0.10 -8.30 -8.02
C LEU A 261 -0.73 -9.31 -7.06
N ASN A 262 -0.02 -9.56 -5.96
CA ASN A 262 -0.54 -10.26 -4.81
C ASN A 262 -0.29 -9.41 -3.56
N LEU A 263 -1.28 -9.32 -2.68
CA LEU A 263 -1.29 -8.46 -1.50
C LEU A 263 -1.42 -9.30 -0.24
N LEU A 264 -0.71 -8.88 0.81
CA LEU A 264 -0.95 -9.27 2.19
C LEU A 264 -1.48 -8.06 2.94
N ALA A 265 -2.63 -8.18 3.58
CA ALA A 265 -3.21 -7.16 4.43
C ALA A 265 -3.30 -7.62 5.88
N GLN A 266 -3.12 -6.69 6.81
CA GLN A 266 -3.62 -6.79 8.18
C GLN A 266 -5.03 -6.23 8.21
N THR A 267 -5.96 -6.98 8.79
CA THR A 267 -7.38 -6.65 8.72
C THR A 267 -7.95 -6.43 10.11
N ALA A 268 -8.73 -5.36 10.28
CA ALA A 268 -9.44 -5.07 11.50
C ALA A 268 -10.62 -6.05 11.70
N MET A 269 -10.76 -6.58 12.91
CA MET A 269 -11.87 -7.44 13.31
C MET A 269 -12.52 -6.93 14.60
N GLU A 270 -13.74 -7.39 14.88
CA GLU A 270 -14.47 -7.01 16.11
C GLU A 270 -13.67 -7.33 17.39
N ASP A 271 -12.93 -8.44 17.38
CA ASP A 271 -12.13 -8.94 18.51
C ASP A 271 -10.63 -9.03 18.16
N GLY A 272 -10.06 -8.00 17.53
CA GLY A 272 -8.61 -7.87 17.30
C GLY A 272 -8.24 -7.73 15.83
N GLU A 273 -7.19 -8.44 15.41
CA GLU A 273 -6.59 -8.29 14.08
C GLU A 273 -6.44 -9.64 13.39
N GLY A 274 -6.46 -9.59 12.07
CA GLY A 274 -6.45 -10.74 11.17
C GLY A 274 -5.54 -10.48 9.99
N VAL A 275 -5.46 -11.46 9.10
CA VAL A 275 -4.70 -11.32 7.85
C VAL A 275 -5.50 -11.82 6.66
N GLU A 276 -5.46 -11.06 5.57
CA GLU A 276 -5.97 -11.49 4.27
C GLU A 276 -4.83 -11.54 3.26
N THR A 277 -4.85 -12.57 2.41
CA THR A 277 -3.98 -12.66 1.24
C THR A 277 -4.83 -12.69 -0.02
N ALA A 278 -4.64 -11.73 -0.90
CA ALA A 278 -5.25 -11.70 -2.22
C ALA A 278 -4.18 -11.93 -3.29
N ALA A 279 -4.39 -12.92 -4.16
CA ALA A 279 -3.44 -13.27 -5.22
C ALA A 279 -4.08 -13.16 -6.60
N GLY A 280 -3.27 -12.84 -7.61
CA GLY A 280 -3.72 -12.75 -8.99
C GLY A 280 -4.56 -11.51 -9.30
N MET A 281 -4.44 -10.43 -8.52
CA MET A 281 -5.18 -9.19 -8.75
C MET A 281 -4.60 -8.46 -9.95
N THR A 282 -5.45 -8.05 -10.89
CA THR A 282 -5.00 -7.44 -12.15
C THR A 282 -5.36 -5.95 -12.23
N PHE A 283 -4.49 -5.17 -12.87
CA PHE A 283 -4.76 -3.77 -13.19
C PHE A 283 -4.26 -3.45 -14.62
N SER A 284 -4.85 -2.45 -15.27
CA SER A 284 -4.46 -2.02 -16.61
C SER A 284 -4.83 -0.56 -16.88
N SER A 285 -3.96 0.15 -17.59
CA SER A 285 -4.20 1.51 -18.08
C SER A 285 -5.31 1.61 -19.12
N ASP A 286 -5.85 0.48 -19.61
CA ASP A 286 -7.06 0.45 -20.44
C ASP A 286 -8.34 0.70 -19.62
N ASN A 287 -8.27 0.56 -18.29
CA ASN A 287 -9.37 0.78 -17.36
C ASN A 287 -8.91 1.62 -16.18
N LEU A 288 -8.70 2.91 -16.45
CA LEU A 288 -8.30 3.88 -15.43
C LEU A 288 -9.48 4.37 -14.62
N ASP A 289 -9.24 4.49 -13.33
CA ASP A 289 -10.11 5.19 -12.40
C ASP A 289 -9.78 6.67 -12.33
N VAL A 290 -10.82 7.46 -12.08
CA VAL A 290 -10.71 8.90 -11.85
C VAL A 290 -11.14 9.15 -10.43
N LEU A 291 -10.20 9.64 -9.63
CA LEU A 291 -10.43 10.02 -8.24
C LEU A 291 -11.10 11.38 -8.16
N GLY A 292 -12.08 11.52 -7.26
CA GLY A 292 -12.64 12.81 -6.89
C GLY A 292 -14.02 12.71 -6.25
N CYS A 293 -14.64 13.85 -5.97
CA CYS A 293 -15.99 13.87 -5.42
C CYS A 293 -17.02 13.39 -6.46
N THR A 294 -17.80 12.38 -6.11
CA THR A 294 -18.85 11.80 -6.97
C THR A 294 -20.25 12.37 -6.69
N ASP A 295 -20.39 13.26 -5.71
CA ASP A 295 -21.69 13.88 -5.37
C ASP A 295 -21.97 15.09 -6.27
N PRO A 296 -23.02 15.07 -7.11
CA PRO A 296 -23.38 16.18 -7.99
C PRO A 296 -23.79 17.48 -7.29
N GLU A 297 -24.13 17.43 -5.99
CA GLU A 297 -24.47 18.61 -5.19
C GLU A 297 -23.23 19.29 -4.59
N ALA A 298 -22.06 18.66 -4.67
CA ALA A 298 -20.81 19.23 -4.17
C ALA A 298 -20.21 20.24 -5.16
N SER A 299 -19.56 21.27 -4.62
CA SER A 299 -18.90 22.31 -5.40
C SER A 299 -17.65 21.81 -6.16
N ASN A 300 -17.00 20.77 -5.65
CA ASN A 300 -15.87 20.08 -6.29
C ASN A 300 -16.28 18.77 -6.99
N PHE A 301 -17.58 18.61 -7.31
CA PHE A 301 -18.06 17.46 -8.08
C PHE A 301 -17.27 17.27 -9.37
N ASN A 302 -16.80 16.05 -9.59
CA ASN A 302 -16.18 15.63 -10.84
C ASN A 302 -17.06 14.57 -11.51
N SER A 303 -17.74 14.97 -12.59
CA SER A 303 -18.60 14.04 -13.36
C SER A 303 -17.86 12.88 -14.02
N LEU A 304 -16.52 12.95 -14.10
CA LEU A 304 -15.69 11.86 -14.59
C LEU A 304 -15.18 10.95 -13.47
N ALA A 305 -15.33 11.34 -12.19
CA ALA A 305 -14.88 10.53 -11.07
C ALA A 305 -15.62 9.19 -11.06
N THR A 306 -14.84 8.11 -11.08
CA THR A 306 -15.33 6.73 -10.92
C THR A 306 -15.20 6.25 -9.49
N TYR A 307 -14.36 6.93 -8.69
CA TYR A 307 -14.05 6.58 -7.32
C TYR A 307 -14.13 7.81 -6.42
N MET A 308 -14.85 7.68 -5.30
CA MET A 308 -14.91 8.74 -4.28
C MET A 308 -13.53 8.87 -3.63
N TYR A 309 -12.95 10.06 -3.71
CA TYR A 309 -11.64 10.30 -3.12
C TYR A 309 -11.51 11.72 -2.62
N GLY A 310 -11.14 11.84 -1.35
CA GLY A 310 -11.06 13.11 -0.67
C GLY A 310 -12.45 13.66 -0.36
N MET A 311 -12.51 14.84 0.25
CA MET A 311 -13.76 15.35 0.80
C MET A 311 -14.57 16.07 -0.30
N CYS A 312 -15.86 15.75 -0.42
CA CYS A 312 -16.80 16.55 -1.20
C CYS A 312 -16.99 17.90 -0.49
N ALA A 313 -16.76 18.99 -1.20
CA ALA A 313 -16.85 20.34 -0.65
C ALA A 313 -18.28 20.86 -0.81
N TYR A 314 -18.98 21.06 0.30
CA TYR A 314 -20.33 21.59 0.32
C TYR A 314 -20.36 23.04 0.80
N ALA A 315 -21.32 23.81 0.29
CA ALA A 315 -21.51 25.18 0.77
C ALA A 315 -21.84 25.14 2.27
N GLY A 316 -21.11 25.92 3.07
CA GLY A 316 -21.33 26.02 4.51
C GLY A 316 -20.69 24.92 5.37
N ASP A 317 -20.07 23.90 4.78
CA ASP A 317 -19.18 22.97 5.48
C ASP A 317 -17.75 23.55 5.39
N TYR A 318 -17.38 24.31 6.40
CA TYR A 318 -16.17 25.14 6.42
C TYR A 318 -15.01 24.51 7.18
N ASP A 319 -15.27 23.54 8.05
CA ASP A 319 -14.20 22.68 8.60
C ASP A 319 -13.98 21.40 7.79
N ALA A 320 -14.83 21.18 6.77
CA ALA A 320 -14.76 20.10 5.80
C ALA A 320 -14.89 18.71 6.46
N ASP A 321 -15.62 18.60 7.57
CA ASP A 321 -15.88 17.31 8.21
C ASP A 321 -17.04 16.51 7.56
N GLY A 322 -17.65 17.08 6.51
CA GLY A 322 -18.74 16.48 5.74
C GLY A 322 -20.13 16.76 6.31
N VAL A 323 -20.25 17.52 7.41
CA VAL A 323 -21.53 17.88 8.04
C VAL A 323 -21.61 19.36 8.40
N VAL A 324 -22.73 20.02 8.07
CA VAL A 324 -22.90 21.45 8.38
C VAL A 324 -23.41 21.63 9.81
N THR A 325 -22.50 21.84 10.75
CA THR A 325 -22.76 21.89 12.20
C THR A 325 -22.33 23.21 12.86
N VAL A 326 -22.39 23.26 14.20
CA VAL A 326 -21.95 24.45 14.94
C VAL A 326 -20.46 24.71 14.75
N SER A 327 -19.66 23.68 14.44
CA SER A 327 -18.23 23.83 14.18
C SER A 327 -17.98 24.72 12.94
N ASP A 328 -18.71 24.51 11.85
CA ASP A 328 -18.63 25.37 10.65
C ASP A 328 -19.09 26.78 10.93
N LEU A 329 -20.13 26.95 11.74
CA LEU A 329 -20.56 28.29 12.15
C LEU A 329 -19.45 29.02 12.89
N LEU A 330 -18.63 28.32 13.69
CA LEU A 330 -17.49 28.95 14.37
C LEU A 330 -16.41 29.39 13.36
N VAL A 331 -16.19 28.63 12.29
CA VAL A 331 -15.30 29.01 11.19
C VAL A 331 -15.88 30.21 10.43
N LEU A 332 -17.16 30.17 10.04
CA LEU A 332 -17.84 31.32 9.41
C LEU A 332 -17.76 32.59 10.26
N LEU A 333 -17.96 32.45 11.58
CA LEU A 333 -17.91 33.58 12.51
C LEU A 333 -16.51 34.13 12.73
N SER A 334 -15.43 33.40 12.41
CA SER A 334 -14.07 33.94 12.49
C SER A 334 -13.85 35.06 11.47
N ASP A 335 -14.57 34.99 10.36
CA ASP A 335 -14.43 35.91 9.23
C ASP A 335 -15.58 36.93 9.15
N PHE A 336 -16.44 36.95 10.17
CA PHE A 336 -17.56 37.89 10.23
C PHE A 336 -17.10 39.35 10.18
N GLY A 337 -17.64 40.09 9.22
CA GLY A 337 -17.27 41.48 8.93
C GLY A 337 -16.04 41.62 8.05
N CYS A 338 -15.53 40.54 7.45
CA CYS A 338 -14.50 40.63 6.41
C CYS A 338 -15.07 41.27 5.14
N GLU A 339 -14.27 42.16 4.53
CA GLU A 339 -14.50 42.70 3.20
C GLU A 339 -13.57 42.00 2.20
N SER A 340 -14.09 41.60 1.04
CA SER A 340 -13.35 40.84 0.00
C SER A 340 -12.87 39.45 0.43
N CYS A 341 -13.66 38.73 1.24
CA CYS A 341 -13.41 37.33 1.61
C CYS A 341 -14.37 36.40 0.83
N PRO A 342 -13.96 35.87 -0.33
CA PRO A 342 -14.84 35.03 -1.16
C PRO A 342 -15.14 33.66 -0.53
N ASP A 343 -14.29 33.17 0.37
CA ASP A 343 -14.35 31.78 0.86
C ASP A 343 -15.57 31.52 1.76
N HIS A 344 -16.09 32.57 2.42
CA HIS A 344 -17.22 32.48 3.38
C HIS A 344 -18.40 33.40 3.00
N ASP A 345 -18.40 33.96 1.79
CA ASP A 345 -19.46 34.80 1.23
C ASP A 345 -20.47 33.92 0.46
N LEU A 346 -21.51 33.47 1.17
CA LEU A 346 -22.57 32.63 0.60
C LEU A 346 -23.56 33.42 -0.25
N THR A 347 -23.54 34.76 -0.16
CA THR A 347 -24.45 35.63 -0.91
C THR A 347 -23.85 36.16 -2.21
N GLY A 348 -22.52 36.06 -2.35
CA GLY A 348 -21.74 36.52 -3.49
C GLY A 348 -21.62 38.06 -3.58
N ASP A 349 -21.80 38.78 -2.47
CA ASP A 349 -21.75 40.25 -2.44
C ASP A 349 -20.37 40.84 -2.10
N GLY A 350 -19.41 39.97 -1.77
CA GLY A 350 -18.02 40.26 -1.46
C GLY A 350 -17.72 40.43 0.03
N ASP A 351 -18.73 40.43 0.90
CA ASP A 351 -18.59 40.66 2.33
C ASP A 351 -19.15 39.48 3.14
N VAL A 352 -18.56 39.17 4.30
CA VAL A 352 -19.11 38.14 5.20
C VAL A 352 -19.95 38.83 6.27
N THR A 353 -21.28 38.72 6.18
CA THR A 353 -22.21 39.47 7.02
C THR A 353 -23.29 38.59 7.66
N VAL A 354 -24.27 39.23 8.32
CA VAL A 354 -25.45 38.52 8.85
C VAL A 354 -26.21 37.80 7.73
N GLN A 355 -26.15 38.32 6.50
CA GLN A 355 -26.87 37.73 5.38
C GLN A 355 -26.30 36.34 5.02
N ASP A 356 -24.99 36.16 5.07
CA ASP A 356 -24.32 34.87 4.86
C ASP A 356 -24.66 33.87 5.97
N ILE A 357 -24.70 34.31 7.23
CA ILE A 357 -25.17 33.48 8.35
C ILE A 357 -26.62 33.02 8.12
N LEU A 358 -27.49 33.89 7.60
CA LEU A 358 -28.88 33.52 7.32
C LEU A 358 -29.00 32.49 6.18
N VAL A 359 -28.14 32.57 5.16
CA VAL A 359 -28.05 31.54 4.11
C VAL A 359 -27.52 30.23 4.70
N TRP A 360 -26.45 30.31 5.49
CA TRP A 360 -25.84 29.16 6.16
C TRP A 360 -26.81 28.41 7.09
N LEU A 361 -27.66 29.11 7.83
CA LEU A 361 -28.70 28.49 8.67
C LEU A 361 -29.72 27.65 7.87
N GLY A 362 -29.83 27.88 6.56
CA GLY A 362 -30.63 27.04 5.66
C GLY A 362 -29.93 25.73 5.26
N LEU A 363 -28.61 25.64 5.49
CA LEU A 363 -27.76 24.48 5.21
C LEU A 363 -27.48 23.66 6.49
N PHE A 364 -27.67 24.25 7.68
CA PHE A 364 -27.50 23.60 8.97
C PHE A 364 -28.41 22.38 9.15
N GLY A 365 -27.82 21.23 9.44
CA GLY A 365 -28.57 20.00 9.73
C GLY A 365 -27.76 18.73 9.66
#